data_AF-A0A1G3PBY1-F1
#
_entry.id   AF-A0A1G3PBY1-F1
#
_cell.length_a   1.000
_cell.length_b   1.000
_cell.length_c   1.000
_cell.angle_alpha   90.00
_cell.angle_beta   90.00
_cell.angle_gamma   90.00
#
_symmetry.space_group_name_H-M   'P 1'
#
loop_
_entity.id
_entity.type
_entity.pdbx_description
1 polymer ?
#
loop_
_entity_poly.entity_id
_entity_poly.type
_entity_poly.pdbx_seq_one_letter_code
_entity_poly.pdbx_strand_id
1 'polypeptide(L)'
;MKFKIIVFILFYVSIIHAKEDRRILDTIPVILLENYDRNKPQSFMELIVISIGRRSYAKSLYLWRDHYPNIDSIQIQFDYAVEDLIKRIEKSTDNETASEFRSLWTELQRLSMSNFTIFYNAVMASEYTTAEFSCSYIDVCLANQQYYPVLLASYQKENEIKEKIRNILVDKRLVSSLRFELYIFDVISVVRKRSADRLFTDLQKLMLEGKL
;
A
#
# COMPACT_ATOMS: atom_id res chain seq x y z
N MET A 1 -34.88 -9.31 34.80
CA MET A 1 -33.44 -9.47 35.08
C MET A 1 -32.66 -10.06 33.90
N LYS A 2 -33.10 -11.18 33.29
CA LYS A 2 -32.43 -11.84 32.15
C LYS A 2 -32.21 -10.95 30.91
N PHE A 3 -33.17 -10.10 30.54
CA PHE A 3 -33.06 -9.20 29.37
C PHE A 3 -31.99 -8.10 29.55
N LYS A 4 -31.82 -7.57 30.77
CA LYS A 4 -30.79 -6.57 31.08
C LYS A 4 -29.36 -7.17 31.04
N ILE A 5 -29.22 -8.45 31.38
CA ILE A 5 -27.95 -9.18 31.32
C ILE A 5 -27.52 -9.41 29.86
N ILE A 6 -28.44 -9.76 28.97
CA ILE A 6 -28.15 -9.97 27.53
C ILE A 6 -27.68 -8.66 26.88
N VAL A 7 -28.36 -7.53 27.14
CA VAL A 7 -27.94 -6.21 26.62
C VAL A 7 -26.57 -5.79 27.15
N PHE A 8 -26.28 -6.08 28.43
CA PHE A 8 -24.98 -5.78 29.02
C PHE A 8 -23.84 -6.64 28.45
N ILE A 9 -24.09 -7.93 28.18
CA ILE A 9 -23.13 -8.83 27.53
C ILE A 9 -22.87 -8.37 26.09
N LEU A 10 -23.91 -8.05 25.31
CA LEU A 10 -23.75 -7.53 23.96
C LEU A 10 -22.93 -6.22 23.94
N PHE A 11 -23.21 -5.30 24.86
CA PHE A 11 -22.46 -4.06 25.01
C PHE A 11 -20.98 -4.29 25.37
N TYR A 12 -20.71 -5.22 26.29
CA TYR A 12 -19.35 -5.58 26.69
C TYR A 12 -18.57 -6.26 25.55
N VAL A 13 -19.23 -7.16 24.82
CA VAL A 13 -18.69 -7.79 23.60
C VAL A 13 -18.37 -6.72 22.56
N SER A 14 -19.25 -5.75 22.31
CA SER A 14 -18.98 -4.63 21.40
C SER A 14 -17.79 -3.76 21.84
N ILE A 15 -17.61 -3.53 23.14
CA ILE A 15 -16.45 -2.79 23.66
C ILE A 15 -15.14 -3.57 23.46
N ILE A 16 -15.15 -4.89 23.67
CA ILE A 16 -13.98 -5.73 23.44
C ILE A 16 -13.62 -5.72 21.96
N HIS A 17 -14.58 -5.96 21.07
CA HIS A 17 -14.38 -5.91 19.62
C HIS A 17 -13.84 -4.54 19.20
N ALA A 18 -14.44 -3.43 19.66
CA ALA A 18 -13.95 -2.09 19.33
C ALA A 18 -12.52 -1.81 19.82
N LYS A 19 -12.09 -2.41 20.94
CA LYS A 19 -10.71 -2.32 21.42
C LYS A 19 -9.75 -3.18 20.59
N GLU A 20 -10.21 -4.34 20.15
CA GLU A 20 -9.44 -5.29 19.35
C GLU A 20 -9.23 -4.78 17.92
N ASP A 21 -10.29 -4.26 17.29
CA ASP A 21 -10.26 -3.56 15.99
C ASP A 21 -9.23 -2.43 16.00
N ARG A 22 -9.27 -1.59 17.05
CA ARG A 22 -8.33 -0.48 17.20
C ARG A 22 -6.90 -0.94 17.40
N ARG A 23 -6.69 -2.01 18.17
CA ARG A 23 -5.36 -2.60 18.38
C ARG A 23 -4.80 -3.16 17.07
N ILE A 24 -5.60 -3.84 16.27
CA ILE A 24 -5.19 -4.35 14.95
C ILE A 24 -4.85 -3.19 14.02
N LEU A 25 -5.72 -2.17 13.96
CA LEU A 25 -5.51 -0.95 13.17
C LEU A 25 -4.19 -0.24 13.54
N ASP A 26 -3.84 -0.19 14.83
CA ASP A 26 -2.59 0.41 15.31
C ASP A 26 -1.35 -0.46 15.04
N THR A 27 -1.51 -1.79 14.95
CA THR A 27 -0.38 -2.73 14.82
C THR A 27 -0.01 -3.00 13.36
N ILE A 28 -0.97 -2.96 12.43
CA ILE A 28 -0.71 -3.20 10.99
C ILE A 28 0.39 -2.29 10.42
N PRO A 29 0.38 -0.96 10.66
CA PRO A 29 1.43 -0.09 10.17
C PRO A 29 2.84 -0.50 10.63
N VAL A 30 2.96 -1.00 11.86
CA VAL A 30 4.24 -1.46 12.42
C VAL A 30 4.74 -2.70 11.67
N ILE A 31 3.89 -3.71 11.53
CA ILE A 31 4.24 -4.97 10.84
C ILE A 31 4.58 -4.71 9.37
N LEU A 32 3.82 -3.85 8.69
CA LEU A 32 4.07 -3.51 7.28
C LEU A 32 5.37 -2.73 7.11
N LEU A 33 5.73 -1.84 8.06
CA LEU A 33 7.02 -1.16 8.06
C LEU A 33 8.18 -2.12 8.32
N GLU A 34 8.03 -3.05 9.26
CA GLU A 34 9.04 -4.09 9.48
C GLU A 34 9.25 -4.95 8.24
N ASN A 35 8.17 -5.29 7.52
CA ASN A 35 8.26 -6.01 6.26
C ASN A 35 8.99 -5.17 5.19
N TYR A 36 8.71 -3.87 5.13
CA TYR A 36 9.42 -2.95 4.24
C TYR A 36 10.93 -2.96 4.49
N ASP A 37 11.34 -2.97 5.76
CA ASP A 37 12.75 -2.96 6.17
C ASP A 37 13.50 -4.26 5.84
N ARG A 38 12.78 -5.35 5.52
CA ARG A 38 13.37 -6.61 5.04
C ARG A 38 13.77 -6.59 3.56
N ASN A 39 13.48 -5.52 2.83
CA ASN A 39 13.90 -5.39 1.44
C ASN A 39 15.43 -5.32 1.35
N LYS A 40 16.05 -6.39 0.83
CA LYS A 40 17.49 -6.45 0.59
C LYS A 40 17.83 -5.70 -0.70
N PRO A 41 18.57 -4.58 -0.65
CA PRO A 41 19.00 -3.87 -1.85
C PRO A 41 20.01 -4.72 -2.63
N GLN A 42 19.88 -4.75 -3.96
CA GLN A 42 20.83 -5.41 -4.86
C GLN A 42 21.85 -4.43 -5.45
N SER A 43 21.67 -3.13 -5.24
CA SER A 43 22.61 -2.09 -5.66
C SER A 43 22.61 -0.90 -4.71
N PHE A 44 23.62 -0.03 -4.83
CA PHE A 44 23.68 1.23 -4.08
C PHE A 44 22.48 2.15 -4.38
N MET A 45 22.01 2.19 -5.62
CA MET A 45 20.84 3.00 -5.99
C MET A 45 19.56 2.45 -5.37
N GLU A 46 19.39 1.13 -5.32
CA GLU A 46 18.26 0.53 -4.61
C GLU A 46 18.30 0.84 -3.11
N LEU A 47 19.49 0.81 -2.48
CA LEU A 47 19.65 1.17 -1.07
C LEU A 47 19.16 2.61 -0.82
N ILE A 48 19.56 3.57 -1.65
CA ILE A 48 19.11 4.96 -1.56
C ILE A 48 17.60 5.05 -1.72
N VAL A 49 17.05 4.44 -2.77
CA VAL A 49 15.62 4.50 -3.10
C VAL A 49 14.77 3.88 -2.01
N ILE A 50 15.15 2.73 -1.46
CA ILE A 50 14.46 2.07 -0.34
C ILE A 50 14.53 2.96 0.91
N SER A 51 15.69 3.55 1.20
CA SER A 51 15.86 4.41 2.38
C SER A 51 14.98 5.67 2.31
N ILE A 52 14.93 6.34 1.15
CA ILE A 52 14.08 7.52 0.94
C ILE A 52 12.61 7.11 0.94
N GLY A 53 12.27 6.06 0.20
CA GLY A 53 10.90 5.55 0.06
C GLY A 53 10.28 5.10 1.38
N ARG A 54 11.08 4.63 2.34
CA ARG A 54 10.61 4.24 3.68
C ARG A 54 9.82 5.35 4.37
N ARG A 55 10.30 6.60 4.28
CA ARG A 55 9.65 7.75 4.94
C ARG A 55 8.28 8.03 4.32
N SER A 56 8.21 8.06 3.00
CA SER A 56 6.96 8.26 2.26
C SER A 56 5.98 7.11 2.53
N TYR A 57 6.46 5.87 2.55
CA TYR A 57 5.67 4.69 2.88
C TYR A 57 5.08 4.77 4.29
N ALA A 58 5.88 5.10 5.30
CA ALA A 58 5.43 5.30 6.67
C ALA A 58 4.37 6.41 6.77
N LYS A 59 4.59 7.56 6.10
CA LYS A 59 3.63 8.66 6.05
C LYS A 59 2.29 8.20 5.47
N SER A 60 2.30 7.46 4.37
CA SER A 60 1.09 6.90 3.76
C SER A 60 0.36 5.92 4.69
N LEU A 61 1.10 5.05 5.39
CA LEU A 61 0.53 4.10 6.35
C LEU A 61 -0.14 4.79 7.53
N TYR A 62 0.52 5.77 8.15
CA TYR A 62 -0.07 6.48 9.27
C TYR A 62 -1.23 7.38 8.85
N LEU A 63 -1.13 8.00 7.66
CA LEU A 63 -2.24 8.77 7.11
C LEU A 63 -3.48 7.90 6.89
N TRP A 64 -3.30 6.68 6.35
CA TRP A 64 -4.36 5.69 6.24
C TRP A 64 -4.95 5.31 7.61
N ARG A 65 -4.10 4.93 8.58
CA ARG A 65 -4.52 4.55 9.93
C ARG A 65 -5.38 5.63 10.59
N ASP A 66 -4.94 6.89 10.51
CA ASP A 66 -5.57 8.01 11.19
C ASP A 66 -6.93 8.40 10.61
N HIS A 67 -7.22 7.98 9.36
CA HIS A 67 -8.45 8.32 8.65
C HIS A 67 -9.33 7.10 8.34
N TYR A 68 -8.92 5.89 8.72
CA TYR A 68 -9.74 4.70 8.54
C TYR A 68 -11.06 4.80 9.32
N PRO A 69 -12.22 4.40 8.75
CA PRO A 69 -12.42 3.81 7.41
C PRO A 69 -12.64 4.83 6.27
N ASN A 70 -12.63 6.13 6.56
CA ASN A 70 -13.01 7.20 5.62
C ASN A 70 -11.86 7.66 4.71
N ILE A 71 -11.12 6.71 4.12
CA ILE A 71 -9.89 7.01 3.37
C ILE A 71 -10.13 7.82 2.09
N ASP A 72 -11.33 7.74 1.50
CA ASP A 72 -11.70 8.49 0.30
C ASP A 72 -11.81 10.01 0.54
N SER A 73 -11.98 10.41 1.80
CA SER A 73 -12.02 11.81 2.22
C SER A 73 -10.64 12.45 2.39
N ILE A 74 -9.57 11.64 2.34
CA ILE A 74 -8.21 12.12 2.54
C ILE A 74 -7.81 13.02 1.36
N GLN A 75 -7.45 14.26 1.67
CA GLN A 75 -6.78 15.13 0.73
C GLN A 75 -5.33 14.65 0.55
N ILE A 76 -5.02 14.10 -0.61
CA ILE A 76 -3.67 13.63 -0.93
C ILE A 76 -2.72 14.81 -1.05
N GLN A 77 -1.64 14.78 -0.26
CA GLN A 77 -0.52 15.70 -0.33
C GLN A 77 0.72 14.92 -0.73
N PHE A 78 1.29 15.25 -1.89
CA PHE A 78 2.50 14.60 -2.35
C PHE A 78 3.74 15.12 -1.61
N ASP A 79 4.80 14.32 -1.59
CA ASP A 79 6.09 14.78 -1.09
C ASP A 79 6.72 15.76 -2.09
N TYR A 80 7.62 16.62 -1.58
CA TYR A 80 8.23 17.70 -2.36
C TYR A 80 8.80 17.24 -3.71
N ALA A 81 9.43 16.07 -3.77
CA ALA A 81 9.99 15.53 -5.00
C ALA A 81 8.93 15.25 -6.08
N VAL A 82 7.75 14.77 -5.69
CA VAL A 82 6.64 14.52 -6.62
C VAL A 82 5.95 15.83 -7.00
N GLU A 83 5.77 16.76 -6.06
CA GLU A 83 5.24 18.10 -6.39
C GLU A 83 6.15 18.87 -7.36
N ASP A 84 7.46 18.79 -7.17
CA ASP A 84 8.44 19.39 -8.10
C ASP A 84 8.34 18.75 -9.49
N LEU A 85 8.27 17.42 -9.55
CA LEU A 85 8.10 16.68 -10.80
C LEU A 85 6.81 17.08 -11.52
N ILE A 86 5.68 17.19 -10.80
CA ILE A 86 4.41 17.65 -11.37
C ILE A 86 4.56 19.07 -11.94
N LYS A 87 5.15 20.01 -11.19
CA LYS A 87 5.36 21.39 -11.66
C LYS A 87 6.23 21.47 -12.91
N ARG A 88 7.23 20.60 -13.03
CA ARG A 88 8.10 20.55 -14.21
C ARG A 88 7.35 20.03 -15.43
N ILE A 89 6.50 19.03 -15.25
CA ILE A 89 5.62 18.52 -16.32
C ILE A 89 4.61 19.60 -16.72
N GLU A 90 3.93 20.24 -15.77
CA GLU A 90 3.02 21.38 -16.02
C GLU A 90 3.67 22.50 -16.84
N LYS A 91 4.97 22.75 -16.67
CA LYS A 91 5.71 23.78 -17.41
C LYS A 91 6.14 23.35 -18.82
N SER A 92 6.19 22.06 -19.10
CA SER A 92 6.85 21.51 -20.30
C SER A 92 5.93 20.68 -21.18
N THR A 93 4.71 20.39 -20.74
CA THR A 93 3.67 19.71 -21.51
C THR A 93 2.40 20.56 -21.60
N ASP A 94 1.43 20.09 -22.37
CA ASP A 94 0.06 20.61 -22.36
C ASP A 94 -0.66 20.29 -21.03
N ASN A 95 -1.75 21.02 -20.78
CA ASN A 95 -2.57 20.89 -19.57
C ASN A 95 -3.20 19.49 -19.42
N GLU A 96 -3.51 18.82 -20.53
CA GLU A 96 -4.09 17.48 -20.50
C GLU A 96 -3.08 16.46 -19.96
N THR A 97 -1.87 16.43 -20.52
CA THR A 97 -0.77 15.57 -20.08
C THR A 97 -0.41 15.81 -18.61
N ALA A 98 -0.33 17.08 -18.20
CA ALA A 98 0.02 17.43 -16.83
C ALA A 98 -1.09 17.03 -15.82
N SER A 99 -2.36 17.22 -16.21
CA SER A 99 -3.52 16.79 -15.43
C SER A 99 -3.58 15.27 -15.31
N GLU A 100 -3.34 14.55 -16.42
CA GLU A 100 -3.24 13.10 -16.43
C GLU A 100 -2.15 12.62 -15.48
N PHE A 101 -0.95 13.20 -15.56
CA PHE A 101 0.16 12.83 -14.68
C PHE A 101 -0.19 13.01 -13.19
N ARG A 102 -0.77 14.15 -12.81
CA ARG A 102 -1.22 14.41 -11.43
C ARG A 102 -2.31 13.41 -11.01
N SER A 103 -3.25 13.11 -11.90
CA SER A 103 -4.31 12.13 -11.66
C SER A 103 -3.75 10.73 -11.40
N LEU A 104 -2.81 10.27 -12.25
CA LEU A 104 -2.17 8.96 -12.11
C LEU A 104 -1.39 8.82 -10.79
N TRP A 105 -0.66 9.85 -10.37
CA TRP A 105 0.01 9.84 -9.05
C TRP A 105 -0.98 9.82 -7.89
N THR A 106 -2.10 10.53 -8.03
CA THR A 106 -3.18 10.52 -7.04
C THR A 106 -3.78 9.12 -6.94
N GLU A 107 -4.01 8.48 -8.09
CA GLU A 107 -4.53 7.12 -8.19
C GLU A 107 -3.58 6.10 -7.54
N LEU A 108 -2.26 6.20 -7.77
CA LEU A 108 -1.26 5.35 -7.09
C LEU A 108 -1.31 5.49 -5.57
N GLN A 109 -1.41 6.73 -5.07
CA GLN A 109 -1.46 6.98 -3.63
C GLN A 109 -2.74 6.40 -3.02
N ARG A 110 -3.90 6.56 -3.69
CA ARG A 110 -5.16 5.93 -3.26
C ARG A 110 -5.06 4.41 -3.27
N LEU A 111 -4.52 3.84 -4.33
CA LEU A 111 -4.33 2.39 -4.46
C LEU A 111 -3.46 1.84 -3.33
N SER A 112 -2.42 2.57 -2.92
CA SER A 112 -1.60 2.19 -1.76
C SER A 112 -2.43 2.15 -0.47
N MET A 113 -3.30 3.12 -0.22
CA MET A 113 -4.18 3.13 0.97
C MET A 113 -5.25 2.02 0.91
N SER A 114 -5.80 1.75 -0.28
CA SER A 114 -6.70 0.62 -0.49
C SER A 114 -6.01 -0.70 -0.20
N ASN A 115 -4.73 -0.86 -0.56
CA ASN A 115 -3.96 -2.06 -0.22
C ASN A 115 -3.79 -2.24 1.29
N PHE A 116 -3.58 -1.17 2.05
CA PHE A 116 -3.54 -1.25 3.52
C PHE A 116 -4.89 -1.69 4.10
N THR A 117 -5.99 -1.23 3.51
CA THR A 117 -7.34 -1.67 3.86
C THR A 117 -7.57 -3.15 3.57
N ILE A 118 -7.04 -3.68 2.45
CA ILE A 118 -7.09 -5.12 2.15
C ILE A 118 -6.35 -5.91 3.24
N PHE A 119 -5.16 -5.48 3.64
CA PHE A 119 -4.39 -6.13 4.71
C PHE A 119 -5.17 -6.12 6.05
N TYR A 120 -5.77 -4.99 6.40
CA TYR A 120 -6.61 -4.88 7.59
C TYR A 120 -7.83 -5.79 7.55
N ASN A 121 -8.60 -5.75 6.48
CA ASN A 121 -9.81 -6.57 6.35
C ASN A 121 -9.49 -8.06 6.37
N ALA A 122 -8.37 -8.48 5.76
CA ALA A 122 -7.91 -9.87 5.78
C ALA A 122 -7.63 -10.37 7.21
N VAL A 123 -6.94 -9.54 8.01
CA VAL A 123 -6.67 -9.83 9.42
C VAL A 123 -7.97 -9.85 10.23
N MET A 124 -8.84 -8.86 10.05
CA MET A 124 -10.12 -8.76 10.77
C MET A 124 -11.09 -9.90 10.49
N ALA A 125 -11.04 -10.47 9.28
CA ALA A 125 -11.89 -11.60 8.90
C ALA A 125 -11.36 -12.96 9.41
N SER A 126 -10.13 -13.00 9.92
CA SER A 126 -9.52 -14.20 10.47
C SER A 126 -9.77 -14.28 11.97
N GLU A 127 -9.85 -15.49 12.54
CA GLU A 127 -9.94 -15.67 14.00
C GLU A 127 -8.63 -15.19 14.64
N TYR A 128 -8.61 -13.92 15.06
CA TYR A 128 -7.44 -13.29 15.66
C TYR A 128 -7.13 -13.96 16.99
N THR A 129 -6.04 -14.72 17.04
CA THR A 129 -5.47 -15.19 18.30
C THR A 129 -4.26 -14.31 18.61
N THR A 130 -4.33 -13.63 19.75
CA THR A 130 -3.38 -12.60 20.22
C THR A 130 -1.92 -13.03 20.34
N ALA A 131 -1.57 -14.29 20.04
CA ALA A 131 -0.27 -14.87 20.35
C ALA A 131 0.85 -14.41 19.39
N GLU A 132 0.63 -14.24 18.08
CA GLU A 132 1.71 -13.83 17.16
C GLU A 132 1.20 -13.03 15.94
N PHE A 133 0.87 -11.75 16.14
CA PHE A 133 0.59 -10.87 15.00
C PHE A 133 1.91 -10.49 14.29
N SER A 134 2.16 -11.08 13.12
CA SER A 134 3.41 -10.95 12.35
C SER A 134 3.14 -10.78 10.85
N CYS A 135 4.18 -10.49 10.05
CA CYS A 135 4.04 -10.45 8.58
C CYS A 135 3.51 -11.78 8.04
N SER A 136 4.04 -12.90 8.53
CA SER A 136 3.61 -14.24 8.10
C SER A 136 2.15 -14.52 8.43
N TYR A 137 1.64 -13.99 9.55
CA TYR A 137 0.21 -14.08 9.86
C TYR A 137 -0.64 -13.28 8.86
N ILE A 138 -0.22 -12.05 8.49
CA ILE A 138 -0.90 -11.27 7.44
C ILE A 138 -0.91 -12.04 6.12
N ASP A 139 0.21 -12.66 5.74
CA ASP A 139 0.30 -13.44 4.49
C ASP A 139 -0.67 -14.63 4.51
N VAL A 140 -0.80 -15.35 5.63
CA VAL A 140 -1.81 -16.41 5.80
C VAL A 140 -3.23 -15.87 5.67
N CYS A 141 -3.53 -14.72 6.27
CA CYS A 141 -4.85 -14.07 6.18
C CYS A 141 -5.19 -13.65 4.73
N LEU A 142 -4.19 -13.32 3.93
CA LEU A 142 -4.35 -12.95 2.52
C LEU A 142 -4.46 -14.16 1.59
N ALA A 143 -3.89 -15.30 1.98
CA ALA A 143 -3.82 -16.53 1.20
C ALA A 143 -5.15 -17.30 1.17
N ASN A 144 -6.23 -16.66 0.72
CA ASN A 144 -7.52 -17.28 0.50
C ASN A 144 -8.25 -16.71 -0.73
N GLN A 145 -9.36 -17.34 -1.11
CA GLN A 145 -10.14 -16.98 -2.31
C GLN A 145 -10.75 -15.57 -2.26
N GLN A 146 -10.93 -14.98 -1.08
CA GLN A 146 -11.54 -13.67 -0.93
C GLN A 146 -10.53 -12.54 -1.16
N TYR A 147 -9.33 -12.61 -0.56
CA TYR A 147 -8.39 -11.49 -0.55
C TYR A 147 -7.28 -11.58 -1.61
N TYR A 148 -6.80 -12.78 -1.93
CA TYR A 148 -5.74 -12.95 -2.93
C TYR A 148 -6.09 -12.35 -4.30
N PRO A 149 -7.28 -12.60 -4.89
CA PRO A 149 -7.61 -12.04 -6.21
C PRO A 149 -7.74 -10.52 -6.20
N VAL A 150 -8.25 -9.94 -5.10
CA VAL A 150 -8.41 -8.49 -4.94
C VAL A 150 -7.05 -7.80 -4.85
N LEU A 151 -6.13 -8.38 -4.09
CA LEU A 151 -4.76 -7.87 -3.98
C LEU A 151 -4.01 -7.99 -5.32
N LEU A 152 -4.18 -9.09 -6.05
CA LEU A 152 -3.60 -9.29 -7.38
C LEU A 152 -4.11 -8.26 -8.39
N ALA A 153 -5.42 -8.03 -8.44
CA ALA A 153 -6.02 -7.03 -9.31
C ALA A 153 -5.50 -5.61 -8.98
N SER A 154 -5.36 -5.29 -7.70
CA SER A 154 -4.77 -4.02 -7.26
C SER A 154 -3.33 -3.86 -7.74
N TYR A 155 -2.51 -4.92 -7.63
CA TYR A 155 -1.12 -4.87 -8.14
C TYR A 155 -1.05 -4.76 -9.67
N GLN A 156 -1.94 -5.41 -10.41
CA GLN A 156 -2.03 -5.26 -11.86
C GLN A 156 -2.36 -3.81 -12.23
N LYS A 157 -3.33 -3.21 -11.53
CA LYS A 157 -3.69 -1.80 -11.69
C LYS A 157 -2.53 -0.85 -11.36
N GLU A 158 -1.76 -1.14 -10.32
CA GLU A 158 -0.54 -0.40 -9.95
C GLU A 158 0.44 -0.36 -11.13
N ASN A 159 0.65 -1.50 -11.80
CA ASN A 159 1.54 -1.60 -12.95
C ASN A 159 1.01 -0.84 -14.17
N GLU A 160 -0.29 -0.93 -14.47
CA GLU A 160 -0.91 -0.16 -15.55
C GLU A 160 -0.71 1.35 -15.36
N ILE A 161 -0.92 1.85 -14.15
CA ILE A 161 -0.73 3.28 -13.83
C ILE A 161 0.74 3.67 -13.97
N LYS A 162 1.67 2.83 -13.50
CA LYS A 162 3.11 3.08 -13.64
C LYS A 162 3.57 3.13 -15.08
N GLU A 163 3.06 2.24 -15.94
CA GLU A 163 3.38 2.28 -17.38
C GLU A 163 2.90 3.58 -18.02
N LYS A 164 1.71 4.07 -17.65
CA LYS A 164 1.22 5.39 -18.11
C LYS A 164 2.10 6.54 -17.63
N ILE A 165 2.46 6.56 -16.34
CA ILE A 165 3.38 7.56 -15.78
C ILE A 165 4.72 7.51 -16.53
N ARG A 166 5.26 6.32 -16.76
CA ARG A 166 6.51 6.13 -17.49
C ARG A 166 6.43 6.68 -18.90
N ASN A 167 5.33 6.43 -19.62
CA ASN A 167 5.10 6.95 -20.97
C ASN A 167 5.13 8.49 -21.02
N ILE A 168 4.60 9.15 -19.98
CA ILE A 168 4.70 10.62 -19.84
C ILE A 168 6.15 11.02 -19.58
N LEU A 169 6.86 10.34 -18.68
CA LEU A 169 8.26 10.68 -18.33
C LEU A 169 9.24 10.52 -19.50
N VAL A 170 8.97 9.63 -20.46
CA VAL A 170 9.79 9.44 -21.67
C VAL A 170 9.40 10.37 -22.83
N ASP A 171 8.40 11.23 -22.65
CA ASP A 171 8.01 12.21 -23.67
C ASP A 171 9.24 13.03 -24.10
N LYS A 172 9.43 13.19 -25.41
CA LYS A 172 10.57 13.91 -25.99
C LYS A 172 10.70 15.34 -25.47
N ARG A 173 9.60 15.97 -25.07
CA ARG A 173 9.55 17.31 -24.46
C ARG A 173 10.19 17.34 -23.08
N LEU A 174 10.20 16.21 -22.38
CA LEU A 174 10.61 16.09 -20.98
C LEU A 174 11.92 15.33 -20.79
N VAL A 175 12.20 14.36 -21.66
CA VAL A 175 13.24 13.33 -21.46
C VAL A 175 14.66 13.88 -21.31
N SER A 176 14.96 15.10 -21.74
CA SER A 176 16.27 15.73 -21.50
C SER A 176 16.39 16.28 -20.08
N SER A 177 15.28 16.73 -19.50
CA SER A 177 15.24 17.34 -18.17
C SER A 177 14.90 16.33 -17.08
N LEU A 178 14.11 15.29 -17.38
CA LEU A 178 13.62 14.30 -16.41
C LEU A 178 14.43 12.99 -16.36
N ARG A 179 15.64 12.95 -16.92
CA ARG A 179 16.43 11.70 -17.03
C ARG A 179 16.67 11.03 -15.67
N PHE A 180 16.99 11.84 -14.67
CA PHE A 180 17.29 11.32 -13.35
C PHE A 180 16.02 10.80 -12.67
N GLU A 181 14.91 11.54 -12.77
CA GLU A 181 13.62 11.15 -12.21
C GLU A 181 13.05 9.90 -12.88
N LEU A 182 13.18 9.79 -14.20
CA LEU A 182 12.86 8.58 -14.95
C LEU A 182 13.71 7.38 -14.47
N TYR A 183 15.01 7.59 -14.30
CA TYR A 183 15.90 6.54 -13.78
C TYR A 183 15.47 6.09 -12.38
N ILE A 184 15.20 7.03 -11.46
CA ILE A 184 14.73 6.72 -10.12
C ILE A 184 13.37 6.01 -10.15
N PHE A 185 12.45 6.44 -11.02
CA PHE A 185 11.15 5.80 -11.21
C PHE A 185 11.29 4.35 -11.69
N ASP A 186 12.18 4.09 -12.64
CA ASP A 186 12.47 2.74 -13.14
C ASP A 186 13.08 1.87 -12.01
N VAL A 187 14.00 2.40 -11.20
CA VAL A 187 14.58 1.69 -10.04
C VAL A 187 13.48 1.36 -9.01
N ILE A 188 12.62 2.32 -8.65
CA ILE A 188 11.48 2.09 -7.74
C ILE A 188 10.58 0.97 -8.28
N SER A 189 10.27 1.03 -9.58
CA SER A 189 9.38 0.07 -10.23
C SER A 189 9.97 -1.35 -10.20
N VAL A 190 11.27 -1.50 -10.45
CA VAL A 190 11.97 -2.79 -10.34
C VAL A 190 11.96 -3.33 -8.91
N VAL A 191 12.31 -2.51 -7.92
CA VAL A 191 12.31 -2.91 -6.50
C VAL A 191 10.90 -3.36 -6.09
N ARG A 192 9.88 -2.58 -6.43
CA ARG A 192 8.49 -2.88 -6.09
C ARG A 192 7.98 -4.15 -6.79
N LYS A 193 8.31 -4.34 -8.07
CA LYS A 193 7.97 -5.55 -8.82
C LYS A 193 8.54 -6.79 -8.16
N ARG A 194 9.84 -6.78 -7.86
CA ARG A 194 10.53 -7.89 -7.17
C ARG A 194 9.91 -8.22 -5.80
N SER A 195 9.48 -7.21 -5.06
CA SER A 195 8.82 -7.43 -3.76
C SER A 195 7.40 -7.96 -3.90
N ALA A 196 6.65 -7.54 -4.91
CA ALA A 196 5.34 -8.09 -5.22
C ALA A 196 5.42 -9.53 -5.73
N ASP A 197 6.34 -9.84 -6.64
CA ASP A 197 6.51 -11.18 -7.19
C ASP A 197 6.84 -12.19 -6.07
N ARG A 198 7.69 -11.80 -5.10
CA ARG A 198 7.94 -12.60 -3.89
C ARG A 198 6.66 -12.84 -3.09
N LEU A 199 5.93 -11.77 -2.76
CA LEU A 199 4.67 -11.86 -2.02
C LEU A 199 3.69 -12.81 -2.71
N PHE A 200 3.40 -12.64 -4.00
CA PHE A 200 2.43 -13.48 -4.69
C PHE A 200 2.90 -14.93 -4.83
N THR A 201 4.21 -15.18 -4.95
CA THR A 201 4.77 -16.54 -4.91
C THR A 201 4.53 -17.19 -3.55
N ASP A 202 4.79 -16.47 -2.47
CA ASP A 202 4.60 -16.96 -1.11
C ASP A 202 3.11 -17.21 -0.81
N LEU A 203 2.21 -16.31 -1.22
CA LEU A 203 0.77 -16.49 -1.09
C LEU A 203 0.25 -17.70 -1.87
N GLN A 204 0.71 -17.89 -3.11
CA GLN A 204 0.34 -19.08 -3.90
C GLN A 204 0.79 -20.36 -3.23
N LYS A 205 2.01 -20.38 -2.67
CA LYS A 205 2.52 -21.52 -1.92
C LYS A 205 1.66 -21.81 -0.69
N LEU A 206 1.31 -20.79 0.10
CA LEU A 206 0.42 -20.93 1.26
C LEU A 206 -0.96 -21.48 0.86
N MET A 207 -1.53 -21.02 -0.25
CA MET A 207 -2.81 -21.54 -0.76
C MET A 207 -2.73 -23.02 -1.19
N LEU A 208 -1.58 -23.46 -1.71
CA LEU A 208 -1.35 -24.86 -2.11
C LEU A 208 -1.08 -25.77 -0.90
N GLU A 209 -0.34 -25.28 0.09
CA GLU A 209 0.00 -26.02 1.33
C GLU A 209 -1.20 -26.12 2.26
N GLY A 210 -2.02 -25.07 2.33
CA GLY A 210 -3.19 -24.96 3.21
C GLY A 210 -4.49 -25.50 2.64
N LYS A 211 -4.45 -26.36 1.60
CA LYS A 211 -5.61 -26.94 0.87
C LYS A 211 -6.97 -26.51 1.44
N LEU A 212 -7.46 -25.37 0.94
CA LEU A 212 -8.82 -24.86 1.13
C LEU A 212 -9.87 -25.94 0.88
#